data_AF-A0A929HCP8-F1
#
_entry.id   AF-A0A929HCP8-F1
#
_cell.length_a   1.000
_cell.length_b   1.000
_cell.length_c   1.000
_cell.angle_alpha   90.00
_cell.angle_beta   90.00
_cell.angle_gamma   90.00
#
_symmetry.space_group_name_H-M   'P 1'
#
loop_
_entity.id
_entity.type
_entity.pdbx_description
1 polymer ?
#
loop_
_entity_poly.entity_id
_entity_poly.type
_entity_poly.pdbx_seq_one_letter_code
_entity_poly.pdbx_strand_id
1 'polypeptide(L)'
;PLDGRTYPPDFLSGKKVVAFAGLAHPDDFLDMVKGLGAHVIHFKAFSDHHSFTQDEIGKLASWKKVSEGDFLLTTEKDWVRIDGRVDVGGDFAVLTIKVGLLSDSDTFFDTIKQGIVNSGVKKDEG
;
A
#
# COMPACT_ATOMS: atom_id res chain seq x y z
N PRO A 1 -12.40 -0.67 -8.36
CA PRO A 1 -13.63 0.09 -8.02
C PRO A 1 -13.75 0.22 -6.50
N LEU A 2 -14.19 1.38 -6.00
CA LEU A 2 -14.58 1.57 -4.59
C LEU A 2 -16.00 1.02 -4.37
N ASP A 3 -16.21 -0.23 -4.76
CA ASP A 3 -17.51 -0.93 -4.67
C ASP A 3 -17.67 -1.69 -3.34
N GLY A 4 -16.71 -1.55 -2.43
CA GLY A 4 -16.66 -2.28 -1.15
C GLY A 4 -16.37 -3.77 -1.30
N ARG A 5 -16.02 -4.25 -2.51
CA ARG A 5 -15.75 -5.66 -2.76
C ARG A 5 -14.27 -5.95 -2.60
N THR A 6 -13.98 -7.15 -2.09
CA THR A 6 -12.63 -7.70 -2.06
C THR A 6 -12.45 -8.63 -3.26
N TYR A 7 -11.35 -8.47 -3.97
CA TYR A 7 -10.97 -9.30 -5.11
C TYR A 7 -9.69 -10.08 -4.77
N PRO A 8 -9.51 -11.30 -5.30
CA PRO A 8 -8.27 -12.04 -5.13
C PRO A 8 -7.10 -11.36 -5.88
N PRO A 9 -5.83 -11.60 -5.50
CA PRO A 9 -4.69 -10.87 -6.06
C PRO A 9 -4.53 -10.99 -7.59
N ASP A 10 -4.91 -12.13 -8.16
CA ASP A 10 -4.90 -12.41 -9.60
C ASP A 10 -5.94 -11.59 -10.40
N PHE A 11 -6.88 -10.92 -9.72
CA PHE A 11 -7.80 -9.95 -10.36
C PHE A 11 -7.08 -8.84 -11.12
N LEU A 12 -5.86 -8.48 -10.70
CA LEU A 12 -5.04 -7.48 -11.36
C LEU A 12 -4.42 -7.98 -12.68
N SER A 13 -4.45 -9.29 -12.94
CA SER A 13 -3.87 -9.88 -14.15
C SER A 13 -4.52 -9.30 -15.41
N GLY A 14 -3.69 -8.78 -16.31
CA GLY A 14 -4.13 -8.13 -17.56
C GLY A 14 -4.78 -6.76 -17.38
N LYS A 15 -4.85 -6.22 -16.15
CA LYS A 15 -5.42 -4.88 -15.89
C LYS A 15 -4.39 -3.79 -16.11
N LYS A 16 -4.79 -2.74 -16.80
CA LYS A 16 -4.05 -1.50 -16.98
C LYS A 16 -4.20 -0.63 -15.74
N VAL A 17 -3.11 -0.38 -15.02
CA VAL A 17 -3.16 0.38 -13.77
C VAL A 17 -2.24 1.59 -13.80
N VAL A 18 -2.74 2.71 -13.27
CA VAL A 18 -1.88 3.80 -12.78
C VAL A 18 -1.68 3.53 -11.30
N ALA A 19 -0.44 3.44 -10.83
CA ALA A 19 -0.14 3.08 -9.45
C ALA A 19 0.62 4.21 -8.73
N PHE A 20 0.45 4.32 -7.42
CA PHE A 20 1.22 5.24 -6.60
C PHE A 20 1.34 4.75 -5.16
N ALA A 21 2.41 5.15 -4.47
CA ALA A 21 2.67 4.76 -3.09
C ALA A 21 3.49 5.80 -2.33
N GLY A 22 3.14 6.05 -1.06
CA GLY A 22 3.88 6.84 -0.08
C GLY A 22 4.61 5.93 0.91
N LEU A 23 5.59 5.17 0.43
CA LEU A 23 6.34 4.17 1.20
C LEU A 23 7.84 4.48 1.22
N ALA A 24 8.56 3.93 2.19
CA ALA A 24 10.03 3.99 2.23
C ALA A 24 10.68 3.24 1.05
N HIS A 25 10.07 2.14 0.61
CA HIS A 25 10.49 1.33 -0.52
C HIS A 25 9.33 1.19 -1.53
N PRO A 26 9.10 2.20 -2.38
CA PRO A 26 7.99 2.20 -3.33
C PRO A 26 8.18 1.17 -4.47
N ASP A 27 9.43 0.78 -4.75
CA ASP A 27 9.76 -0.20 -5.78
C ASP A 27 9.23 -1.61 -5.45
N ASP A 28 9.25 -2.01 -4.17
CA ASP A 28 8.70 -3.31 -3.73
C ASP A 28 7.19 -3.42 -4.05
N PHE A 29 6.46 -2.31 -3.87
CA PHE A 29 5.06 -2.22 -4.22
C PHE A 29 4.86 -2.32 -5.75
N LEU A 30 5.69 -1.60 -6.51
CA LEU A 30 5.64 -1.65 -7.97
C LEU A 30 5.89 -3.08 -8.50
N ASP A 31 6.91 -3.75 -7.97
CA ASP A 31 7.29 -5.10 -8.39
C ASP A 31 6.24 -6.13 -7.98
N MET A 32 5.63 -5.99 -6.80
CA MET A 32 4.49 -6.80 -6.40
C MET A 32 3.32 -6.66 -7.39
N VAL A 33 2.93 -5.42 -7.72
CA VAL A 33 1.80 -5.16 -8.64
C VAL A 33 2.06 -5.74 -10.03
N LYS A 34 3.30 -5.62 -10.54
CA LYS A 34 3.70 -6.27 -11.79
C LYS A 34 3.69 -7.79 -11.67
N GLY A 35 4.16 -8.34 -10.55
CA GLY A 35 4.19 -9.77 -10.27
C GLY A 35 2.79 -10.41 -10.23
N LEU A 36 1.76 -9.63 -9.88
CA LEU A 36 0.35 -10.03 -9.96
C LEU A 36 -0.23 -9.99 -11.38
N GLY A 37 0.57 -9.63 -12.39
CA GLY A 37 0.17 -9.62 -13.80
C GLY A 37 -0.46 -8.30 -14.27
N ALA A 38 -0.39 -7.24 -13.47
CA ALA A 38 -0.89 -5.93 -13.87
C ALA A 38 0.02 -5.25 -14.91
N HIS A 39 -0.60 -4.57 -15.88
CA HIS A 39 0.07 -3.65 -16.79
C HIS A 39 0.15 -2.26 -16.15
N VAL A 40 1.24 -1.99 -15.43
CA VAL A 40 1.46 -0.68 -14.82
C VAL A 40 1.82 0.34 -15.90
N ILE A 41 0.86 1.20 -16.26
CA ILE A 41 1.03 2.24 -17.28
C ILE A 41 1.87 3.40 -16.74
N HIS A 42 1.64 3.76 -15.48
CA HIS A 42 2.36 4.82 -14.80
C HIS A 42 2.51 4.47 -13.33
N PHE A 43 3.67 4.80 -12.77
CA PHE A 43 3.93 4.67 -11.35
C PHE A 43 4.47 5.98 -10.78
N LYS A 44 3.90 6.44 -9.66
CA LYS A 44 4.37 7.61 -8.93
C LYS A 44 4.73 7.25 -7.50
N ALA A 45 6.02 7.34 -7.19
CA ALA A 45 6.51 7.28 -5.81
C ALA A 45 6.35 8.63 -5.10
N PHE A 46 5.98 8.56 -3.83
CA PHE A 46 5.95 9.65 -2.87
C PHE A 46 6.78 9.28 -1.64
N SER A 47 7.20 10.27 -0.86
CA SER A 47 7.91 10.03 0.40
C SER A 47 7.06 9.22 1.38
N ASP A 48 7.70 8.49 2.30
CA ASP A 48 6.97 7.82 3.37
C ASP A 48 6.18 8.84 4.19
N HIS A 49 4.96 8.46 4.60
CA HIS A 49 4.00 9.33 5.29
C HIS A 49 3.59 10.59 4.50
N HIS A 50 3.68 10.59 3.17
CA HIS A 50 3.24 11.71 2.34
C HIS A 50 1.79 12.10 2.63
N SER A 51 1.56 13.41 2.71
CA SER A 51 0.22 13.99 2.82
C SER A 51 -0.29 14.30 1.42
N PHE A 52 -1.08 13.40 0.86
CA PHE A 52 -1.63 13.52 -0.49
C PHE A 52 -2.56 14.75 -0.61
N THR A 53 -2.34 15.54 -1.65
CA THR A 53 -3.16 16.71 -1.97
C THR A 53 -4.22 16.40 -3.02
N GLN A 54 -5.29 17.21 -3.07
CA GLN A 54 -6.33 17.10 -4.10
C GLN A 54 -5.76 17.18 -5.51
N ASP A 55 -4.80 18.08 -5.74
CA ASP A 55 -4.17 18.29 -7.04
C ASP A 55 -3.34 17.08 -7.49
N GLU A 56 -2.61 16.44 -6.57
CA GLU A 56 -1.81 15.25 -6.89
C GLU A 56 -2.70 14.07 -7.29
N ILE A 57 -3.73 13.80 -6.50
CA ILE A 57 -4.71 12.76 -6.78
C ILE A 57 -5.48 13.08 -8.08
N GLY A 58 -5.88 14.33 -8.27
CA GLY A 58 -6.55 14.78 -9.49
C GLY A 58 -5.69 14.60 -10.75
N LYS A 59 -4.38 14.85 -10.66
CA LYS A 59 -3.43 14.58 -11.75
C LYS A 59 -3.35 13.09 -12.04
N LEU A 60 -3.20 12.24 -11.03
CA LEU A 60 -3.14 10.78 -11.22
C LEU A 60 -4.43 10.23 -11.83
N ALA A 61 -5.59 10.72 -11.39
CA ALA A 61 -6.88 10.35 -11.97
C ALA A 61 -7.03 10.81 -13.43
N SER A 62 -6.53 12.01 -13.74
CA SER A 62 -6.51 12.53 -15.11
C SER A 62 -5.60 11.70 -16.01
N TRP A 63 -4.41 11.33 -15.52
CA TRP A 63 -3.49 10.43 -16.21
C TRP A 63 -4.14 9.07 -16.50
N LYS A 64 -4.78 8.46 -15.49
CA LYS A 64 -5.54 7.20 -15.65
C LYS A 64 -6.58 7.31 -16.77
N LYS A 65 -7.33 8.41 -16.81
CA LYS A 65 -8.35 8.64 -17.86
C LYS A 65 -7.73 8.76 -19.25
N VAL A 66 -6.70 9.60 -19.39
CA VAL A 66 -6.03 9.84 -20.69
C VAL A 66 -5.31 8.58 -21.18
N SER A 67 -4.80 7.75 -20.28
CA SER A 67 -4.10 6.52 -20.61
C SER A 67 -5.01 5.29 -20.74
N GLU A 68 -6.34 5.47 -20.67
CA GLU A 68 -7.32 4.38 -20.65
C GLU A 68 -6.97 3.29 -19.61
N GLY A 69 -6.52 3.72 -18.43
CA GLY A 69 -6.27 2.81 -17.32
C GLY A 69 -7.59 2.26 -16.79
N ASP A 70 -7.59 0.99 -16.39
CA ASP A 70 -8.72 0.35 -15.72
C ASP A 70 -8.87 0.95 -14.31
N PHE A 71 -7.74 1.08 -13.59
CA PHE A 71 -7.73 1.45 -12.19
C PHE A 71 -6.61 2.43 -11.82
N LEU A 72 -6.90 3.24 -10.80
CA LEU A 72 -5.89 3.98 -10.05
C LEU A 72 -5.63 3.23 -8.72
N LEU A 73 -4.41 2.78 -8.52
CA LEU A 73 -3.99 1.78 -7.53
C LEU A 73 -3.05 2.39 -6.47
N THR A 74 -3.33 2.14 -5.19
CA THR A 74 -2.44 2.51 -4.07
C THR A 74 -2.58 1.53 -2.91
N THR A 75 -1.80 1.74 -1.85
CA THR A 75 -1.83 0.92 -0.64
C THR A 75 -2.98 1.31 0.30
N GLU A 76 -3.41 0.38 1.16
CA GLU A 76 -4.37 0.68 2.23
C GLU A 76 -3.86 1.79 3.17
N LYS A 77 -2.57 1.74 3.54
CA LYS A 77 -1.93 2.73 4.43
C LYS A 77 -2.06 4.14 3.85
N ASP A 78 -1.91 4.29 2.54
CA ASP A 78 -2.06 5.57 1.85
C ASP A 78 -3.52 5.95 1.65
N TRP A 79 -4.38 4.98 1.35
CA TRP A 79 -5.83 5.20 1.23
C TRP A 79 -6.43 5.80 2.49
N VAL A 80 -6.06 5.34 3.69
CA VAL A 80 -6.52 5.91 4.98
C VAL A 80 -6.17 7.40 5.12
N ARG A 81 -5.11 7.88 4.45
CA ARG A 81 -4.75 9.32 4.44
C ARG A 81 -5.53 10.12 3.41
N ILE A 82 -6.03 9.47 2.36
CA ILE A 82 -6.75 10.09 1.24
C ILE A 82 -8.26 10.12 1.52
N ASP A 83 -8.79 9.03 2.08
CA ASP A 83 -10.21 8.84 2.34
C ASP A 83 -10.77 9.95 3.25
N GLY A 84 -11.87 10.55 2.80
CA GLY A 84 -12.50 11.70 3.45
C GLY A 84 -11.71 13.02 3.41
N ARG A 85 -10.52 13.07 2.81
CA ARG A 85 -9.69 14.29 2.69
C ARG A 85 -9.59 14.82 1.27
N VAL A 86 -9.72 13.94 0.31
CA VAL A 86 -9.58 14.23 -1.12
C VAL A 86 -10.77 13.65 -1.85
N ASP A 87 -11.39 14.43 -2.73
CA ASP A 87 -12.43 13.94 -3.63
C ASP A 87 -11.79 13.02 -4.68
N VAL A 88 -12.11 11.74 -4.51
CA VAL A 88 -11.67 10.61 -5.30
C VAL A 88 -12.90 10.12 -6.03
N GLY A 89 -13.09 10.58 -7.26
CA GLY A 89 -14.24 10.18 -8.07
C GLY A 89 -14.36 8.64 -8.22
N GLY A 90 -15.44 8.16 -8.83
CA GLY A 90 -15.83 6.74 -8.85
C GLY A 90 -14.90 5.72 -9.54
N ASP A 91 -13.69 6.10 -9.97
CA ASP A 91 -12.79 5.28 -10.80
C ASP A 91 -11.58 4.69 -10.03
N PHE A 92 -11.55 4.82 -8.70
CA PHE A 92 -10.44 4.32 -7.87
C PHE A 92 -10.53 2.80 -7.62
N ALA A 93 -9.40 2.11 -7.54
CA ALA A 93 -9.31 0.79 -6.93
C ALA A 93 -8.21 0.79 -5.88
N VAL A 94 -8.57 0.54 -4.63
CA VAL A 94 -7.59 0.47 -3.55
C VAL A 94 -7.05 -0.95 -3.50
N LEU A 95 -5.73 -1.11 -3.51
CA LEU A 95 -5.13 -2.41 -3.25
C LEU A 95 -4.89 -2.54 -1.76
N THR A 96 -5.70 -3.40 -1.15
CA THR A 96 -5.49 -3.84 0.21
C THR A 96 -4.47 -4.98 0.18
N ILE A 97 -3.18 -4.64 0.21
CA ILE A 97 -2.16 -5.67 0.44
C ILE A 97 -2.16 -5.92 1.95
N LYS A 98 -2.89 -6.96 2.38
CA LYS A 98 -2.54 -7.60 3.65
C LYS A 98 -1.20 -8.27 3.44
N VAL A 99 -0.12 -7.58 3.81
CA VAL A 99 1.17 -8.23 4.05
C VAL A 99 0.94 -9.07 5.30
N GLY A 100 0.32 -10.24 5.12
CA GLY A 100 0.57 -11.33 6.03
C GLY A 100 2.06 -11.58 5.90
N LEU A 101 2.81 -11.30 6.96
CA LEU A 101 4.13 -11.87 7.12
C LEU A 101 3.97 -13.37 6.81
N LEU A 102 4.34 -13.78 5.60
CA LEU A 102 4.89 -15.12 5.39
C LEU A 102 6.27 -15.06 6.04
N SER A 103 6.28 -14.84 7.35
CA SER A 103 7.33 -15.35 8.18
C SER A 103 7.20 -16.84 7.98
N ASP A 104 8.09 -17.43 7.18
CA ASP A 104 8.59 -18.73 7.55
C ASP A 104 8.98 -18.60 9.02
N SER A 105 8.06 -19.10 9.84
CA SER A 105 8.11 -19.14 11.28
C SER A 105 9.40 -19.86 11.63
N ASP A 106 10.31 -19.16 12.32
CA ASP A 106 10.74 -19.55 13.67
C ASP A 106 11.79 -18.57 14.22
N THR A 107 12.58 -17.90 13.37
CA THR A 107 13.72 -17.10 13.87
C THR A 107 13.38 -15.66 14.32
N PHE A 108 12.36 -15.03 13.72
CA PHE A 108 12.07 -13.61 13.95
C PHE A 108 11.42 -13.33 15.31
N PHE A 109 10.50 -14.20 15.77
CA PHE A 109 9.80 -14.01 17.04
C PHE A 109 10.62 -14.45 18.27
N ASP A 110 11.58 -15.36 18.10
CA ASP A 110 12.46 -15.78 19.19
C ASP A 110 13.40 -14.67 19.65
N THR A 111 13.84 -13.80 18.72
CA THR A 111 14.70 -12.65 19.07
C THR A 111 13.93 -11.58 19.86
N ILE A 112 12.63 -11.39 19.58
CA ILE A 112 11.80 -10.44 20.34
C ILE A 112 11.41 -11.00 21.72
N LYS A 113 11.21 -12.32 21.86
CA LYS A 113 10.95 -12.94 23.18
C LYS A 113 12.16 -12.85 24.11
N GLN A 114 13.38 -13.00 23.60
CA GLN A 114 14.60 -12.91 24.42
C GLN A 114 14.91 -11.47 24.90
N GLY A 115 14.51 -10.44 24.13
CA GLY A 115 14.74 -9.04 24.50
C GLY A 115 13.80 -8.50 25.58
N ILE A 116 12.57 -9.03 25.69
CA ILE A 116 11.57 -8.56 26.65
C ILE A 116 11.75 -9.22 28.04
N VAL A 117 12.35 -10.42 28.12
CA VAL A 117 12.55 -11.11 29.41
C VAL A 117 13.73 -10.54 30.23
N ASN A 118 14.68 -9.84 29.60
CA ASN A 118 15.87 -9.31 30.30
C ASN A 118 15.75 -7.88 30.86
N SER A 119 14.57 -7.26 30.81
CA SER A 119 14.36 -5.88 31.32
C SER A 119 13.40 -5.81 32.52
N GLY A 120 13.33 -6.86 33.32
CA GLY A 120 12.55 -6.93 34.57
C GLY A 120 13.32 -6.43 35.80
N VAL A 121 13.17 -5.13 36.11
CA VAL A 121 13.10 -4.54 37.46
C VAL A 121 14.17 -4.95 38.50
N LYS A 122 15.18 -4.08 38.69
CA LYS A 122 15.79 -3.89 40.03
C LYS A 122 14.85 -3.05 40.88
N LYS A 123 14.31 -3.62 41.96
CA LYS A 123 13.81 -2.85 43.12
C LYS A 123 14.98 -2.69 44.08
N ASP A 124 15.46 -1.45 44.22
CA ASP A 124 16.25 -1.02 45.37
C ASP A 124 15.30 -0.94 46.58
N GLU A 125 15.59 -1.69 47.64
CA GLU A 125 15.08 -1.42 48.98
C GLU A 125 16.20 -0.76 49.78
N GLY A 126 15.94 0.49 50.19
CA GLY A 126 16.76 1.30 51.07
C GLY A 126 15.90 2.38 51.71
#